data_AF-A0A3M6ZKC1-F1
#
_entry.id   AF-A0A3M6ZKC1-F1
#
_cell.length_a   1.000
_cell.length_b   1.000
_cell.length_c   1.000
_cell.angle_alpha   90.00
_cell.angle_beta   90.00
_cell.angle_gamma   90.00
#
_symmetry.space_group_name_H-M   'P 1'
#
loop_
_entity.id
_entity.type
_entity.pdbx_description
1 polymer ?
#
loop_
_entity_poly.entity_id
_entity_poly.type
_entity_poly.pdbx_seq_one_letter_code
_entity_poly.pdbx_strand_id
1 'polypeptide(L)'
;MEIYAAYFTALTCFNLALFTRQHLLTRPKTPSQTSPEEDEESISLADLPHSPDKQAVWDFKRIYFGVYILATAADWLQGPYIYTLYHDAKALPEPTVAALFMTGFIAAAVSASFVGSLADRYGRKAACLGYCLTYTLSCLSVRSADLFVLFAGRALGGVSTTLLYSVFETWMVAEYHARELGACGLRLSDMFSSSVMLSGLTAVVSGVVGEALVKWTGSKSSPFLLAAVCLCVAFGGIWHFWTENLAVPPSTHSLSPSTEEKDHQQQPSTSAQATYRDILRDKRLLTLAFTTTAFEGSMYLFVFFWSPALKGARASSASARGLSLEADENMPGLPFGLIFASFMSAMMLGSMATSAMNLTSNLKTSSRLTLHTVALAAIALIIPALAKSSETGVFWAFALFEICVGMYFPAMSKLKSEVVEERVRGKVYGMMRVPLNLFVVLALGSTKEGDAYRDTMFRTAGSLLLIAFVVIARYLD
;
A
#
# COMPACT_ATOMS: atom_id res chain seq x y z
N MET A 1 -19.57 8.18 17.85
CA MET A 1 -19.67 7.44 16.57
C MET A 1 -20.23 8.30 15.44
N GLU A 2 -21.27 9.10 15.69
CA GLU A 2 -21.95 9.92 14.67
C GLU A 2 -21.01 10.89 13.94
N ILE A 3 -20.06 11.49 14.66
CA ILE A 3 -19.12 12.46 14.07
C ILE A 3 -18.19 11.82 13.01
N TYR A 4 -17.69 10.61 13.27
CA TYR A 4 -16.83 9.88 12.34
C TYR A 4 -17.59 9.34 11.14
N ALA A 5 -18.85 8.94 11.33
CA ALA A 5 -19.72 8.58 10.23
C ALA A 5 -19.98 9.78 9.30
N ALA A 6 -20.19 10.99 9.87
CA ALA A 6 -20.31 12.21 9.07
C ALA A 6 -19.02 12.54 8.30
N TYR A 7 -17.85 12.44 8.94
CA TYR A 7 -16.56 12.65 8.28
C TYR A 7 -16.32 11.66 7.14
N PHE A 8 -16.60 10.38 7.38
CA PHE A 8 -16.50 9.34 6.38
C PHE A 8 -17.42 9.59 5.18
N THR A 9 -18.70 9.91 5.45
CA THR A 9 -19.68 10.24 4.40
C THR A 9 -19.23 11.45 3.58
N ALA A 10 -18.73 12.50 4.23
CA ALA A 10 -18.21 13.67 3.51
C ALA A 10 -17.06 13.28 2.56
N LEU A 11 -16.05 12.57 3.06
CA LEU A 11 -14.89 12.14 2.26
C LEU A 11 -15.29 11.21 1.11
N THR A 12 -16.20 10.27 1.34
CA THR A 12 -16.67 9.36 0.29
C THR A 12 -17.52 10.06 -0.76
N CYS A 13 -18.38 11.00 -0.37
CA CYS A 13 -19.11 11.87 -1.30
C CYS A 13 -18.16 12.71 -2.17
N PHE A 14 -17.10 13.29 -1.59
CA PHE A 14 -16.09 14.02 -2.37
C PHE A 14 -15.36 13.13 -3.39
N ASN A 15 -14.96 11.92 -2.98
CA ASN A 15 -14.36 10.94 -3.89
C ASN A 15 -15.31 10.58 -5.04
N LEU A 16 -16.57 10.29 -4.74
CA LEU A 16 -17.58 9.96 -5.75
C LEU A 16 -17.83 11.12 -6.71
N ALA A 17 -17.90 12.35 -6.20
CA ALA A 17 -18.08 13.54 -7.01
C ALA A 17 -16.91 13.76 -7.97
N LEU A 18 -15.67 13.61 -7.50
CA LEU A 18 -14.48 13.72 -8.34
C LEU A 18 -14.39 12.58 -9.36
N PHE A 19 -14.71 11.35 -8.95
CA PHE A 19 -14.72 10.19 -9.85
C PHE A 19 -15.71 10.40 -10.98
N THR A 20 -16.93 10.82 -10.65
CA THR A 20 -17.99 11.11 -11.62
C THR A 20 -17.56 12.24 -12.55
N ARG A 21 -16.97 13.32 -12.00
CA ARG A 21 -16.46 14.43 -12.81
C ARG A 21 -15.37 13.99 -13.78
N GLN A 22 -14.38 13.21 -13.33
CA GLN A 22 -13.32 12.68 -14.19
C GLN A 22 -13.91 11.81 -15.30
N HIS A 23 -14.80 10.88 -14.95
CA HIS A 23 -15.43 9.99 -15.91
C HIS A 23 -16.28 10.74 -16.95
N LEU A 24 -16.98 11.80 -16.55
CA LEU A 24 -17.74 12.66 -17.46
C LEU A 24 -16.83 13.45 -18.40
N LEU A 25 -15.66 13.92 -17.93
CA LEU A 25 -14.69 14.67 -18.73
C LEU A 25 -13.91 13.79 -19.71
N THR A 26 -13.67 12.52 -19.38
CA THR A 26 -12.98 11.55 -20.24
C THR A 26 -13.90 10.83 -21.23
N ARG A 27 -15.22 11.06 -21.17
CA ARG A 27 -16.16 10.46 -22.12
C ARG A 27 -15.91 11.08 -23.51
N PRO A 28 -15.63 10.29 -24.56
CA PRO A 28 -15.43 10.84 -25.89
C PRO A 28 -16.68 11.62 -26.30
N LYS A 29 -16.51 12.87 -26.77
CA LYS A 29 -17.59 13.65 -27.37
C LYS A 29 -18.12 12.83 -28.55
N THR A 30 -19.44 12.65 -28.59
CA THR A 30 -20.15 12.07 -29.74
C THR A 30 -19.64 12.73 -31.03
N PRO A 31 -19.21 11.98 -32.06
CA PRO A 31 -18.71 12.60 -33.28
C PRO A 31 -19.86 13.35 -33.95
N SER A 32 -19.77 14.69 -33.98
CA SER A 32 -20.60 15.51 -34.83
C SER A 32 -20.17 15.28 -36.28
N GLN A 33 -21.14 14.94 -37.13
CA GLN A 33 -21.01 14.64 -38.56
C GLN A 33 -20.13 15.65 -39.31
N THR A 34 -18.93 15.23 -39.74
CA THR A 34 -18.22 15.78 -40.89
C THR A 34 -17.36 14.69 -41.53
N SER A 35 -17.76 14.27 -42.74
CA SER A 35 -17.04 13.63 -43.87
C SER A 35 -16.04 12.46 -43.65
N PRO A 36 -16.02 11.45 -44.54
CA PRO A 36 -15.30 10.20 -44.34
C PRO A 36 -13.89 10.23 -44.94
N GLU A 37 -12.85 10.35 -44.12
CA GLU A 37 -11.50 9.91 -44.49
C GLU A 37 -10.83 9.25 -43.27
N GLU A 38 -10.52 7.96 -43.45
CA GLU A 38 -9.49 7.15 -42.77
C GLU A 38 -9.19 7.48 -41.31
N ASP A 39 -10.00 6.96 -40.39
CA ASP A 39 -9.62 6.80 -38.98
C ASP A 39 -9.99 5.37 -38.53
N GLU A 40 -8.99 4.63 -38.04
CA GLU A 40 -9.16 3.33 -37.37
C GLU A 40 -10.21 3.48 -36.25
N GLU A 41 -11.37 2.86 -36.44
CA GLU A 41 -12.45 2.85 -35.46
C GLU A 41 -11.98 2.24 -34.13
N SER A 42 -11.70 3.09 -33.15
CA SER A 42 -11.74 2.71 -31.74
C SER A 42 -13.21 2.50 -31.35
N ILE A 43 -13.72 1.30 -31.62
CA ILE A 43 -15.11 0.95 -31.29
C ILE A 43 -15.28 0.93 -29.77
N SER A 44 -16.24 1.72 -29.29
CA SER A 44 -16.72 1.74 -27.90
C SER A 44 -17.15 0.34 -27.46
N LEU A 45 -16.62 -0.13 -26.33
CA LEU A 45 -16.81 -1.48 -25.78
C LEU A 45 -18.26 -1.90 -25.47
N ALA A 46 -19.23 -0.97 -25.58
CA ALA A 46 -20.62 -1.21 -25.17
C ALA A 46 -21.52 -1.85 -26.24
N ASP A 47 -21.19 -1.77 -27.54
CA ASP A 47 -22.18 -2.03 -28.60
C ASP A 47 -21.77 -3.06 -29.68
N LEU A 48 -20.98 -4.10 -29.35
CA LEU A 48 -20.70 -5.21 -30.29
C LEU A 48 -20.80 -6.60 -29.62
N PRO A 49 -21.35 -7.61 -30.35
CA PRO A 49 -21.81 -8.89 -29.83
C PRO A 49 -20.70 -9.71 -29.16
N HIS A 50 -21.10 -10.62 -28.25
CA HIS A 50 -20.23 -11.52 -27.49
C HIS A 50 -19.24 -12.29 -28.39
N SER A 51 -18.02 -11.77 -28.56
CA SER A 51 -16.91 -12.53 -29.17
C SER A 51 -16.23 -13.41 -28.11
N PRO A 52 -15.72 -14.60 -28.48
CA PRO A 52 -15.02 -15.51 -27.56
C PRO A 52 -13.84 -14.83 -26.85
N ASP A 53 -13.18 -13.88 -27.50
CA ASP A 53 -12.07 -13.10 -26.93
C ASP A 53 -12.50 -12.21 -25.75
N LYS A 54 -13.68 -11.57 -25.84
CA LYS A 54 -14.24 -10.76 -24.73
C LYS A 54 -14.56 -11.65 -23.53
N GLN A 55 -15.05 -12.86 -23.76
CA GLN A 55 -15.36 -13.81 -22.70
C GLN A 55 -14.08 -14.29 -22.00
N ALA A 56 -13.03 -14.63 -22.76
CA ALA A 56 -11.73 -15.02 -22.20
C ALA A 56 -11.11 -13.93 -21.31
N VAL A 57 -11.19 -12.66 -21.75
CA VAL A 57 -10.73 -11.50 -20.97
C VAL A 57 -11.54 -11.34 -19.67
N TRP A 58 -12.87 -11.47 -19.75
CA TRP A 58 -13.74 -11.32 -18.57
C TRP A 58 -13.52 -12.45 -17.56
N ASP A 59 -13.37 -13.68 -18.04
CA ASP A 59 -13.08 -14.84 -17.19
C ASP A 59 -11.73 -14.71 -16.49
N PHE A 60 -10.69 -14.26 -17.20
CA PHE A 60 -9.39 -13.97 -16.59
C PHE A 60 -9.48 -12.90 -15.49
N LYS A 61 -10.15 -11.77 -15.78
CA LYS A 61 -10.38 -10.70 -14.80
C LYS A 61 -11.12 -11.22 -13.57
N ARG A 62 -12.19 -12.00 -13.76
CA ARG A 62 -12.98 -12.56 -12.65
C ARG A 62 -12.16 -13.51 -11.78
N ILE A 63 -11.37 -14.40 -12.39
CA ILE A 63 -10.53 -15.38 -11.69
C ILE A 63 -9.44 -14.66 -10.87
N TYR A 64 -8.72 -13.71 -11.48
CA TYR A 64 -7.65 -13.00 -10.81
C TYR A 64 -8.19 -12.05 -9.73
N PHE A 65 -9.12 -11.16 -10.09
CA PHE A 65 -9.61 -10.13 -9.15
C PHE A 65 -10.48 -10.71 -8.04
N GLY A 66 -11.20 -11.80 -8.27
CA GLY A 66 -11.97 -12.48 -7.23
C GLY A 66 -11.07 -12.94 -6.06
N VAL A 67 -9.93 -13.55 -6.39
CA VAL A 67 -8.94 -13.95 -5.38
C VAL A 67 -8.20 -12.73 -4.81
N TYR A 68 -7.77 -11.80 -5.67
CA TYR A 68 -7.00 -10.63 -5.26
C TYR A 68 -7.75 -9.73 -4.28
N ILE A 69 -9.06 -9.52 -4.47
CA ILE A 69 -9.90 -8.77 -3.52
C ILE A 69 -9.91 -9.46 -2.15
N LEU A 70 -10.08 -10.78 -2.10
CA LEU A 70 -10.08 -11.53 -0.84
C LEU A 70 -8.72 -11.47 -0.14
N ALA A 71 -7.64 -11.62 -0.91
CA ALA A 71 -6.28 -11.55 -0.41
C ALA A 71 -5.96 -10.16 0.17
N THR A 72 -6.31 -9.09 -0.55
CA THR A 72 -6.11 -7.70 -0.08
C THR A 72 -7.06 -7.33 1.07
N ALA A 73 -8.29 -7.85 1.09
CA ALA A 73 -9.22 -7.64 2.20
C ALA A 73 -8.65 -8.17 3.52
N ALA A 74 -7.95 -9.31 3.49
CA ALA A 74 -7.33 -9.87 4.69
C ALA A 74 -6.27 -8.94 5.30
N ASP A 75 -5.51 -8.21 4.49
CA ASP A 75 -4.55 -7.18 4.95
C ASP A 75 -5.28 -5.99 5.56
N TRP A 76 -6.24 -5.45 4.82
CA TRP A 76 -6.90 -4.21 5.21
C TRP A 76 -7.86 -4.37 6.40
N LEU A 77 -8.44 -5.55 6.61
CA LEU A 77 -9.27 -5.86 7.78
C LEU A 77 -8.48 -5.77 9.09
N GLN A 78 -7.19 -6.12 9.07
CA GLN A 78 -6.36 -6.17 10.27
C GLN A 78 -5.80 -4.79 10.63
N GLY A 79 -5.40 -4.01 9.63
CA GLY A 79 -4.73 -2.72 9.76
C GLY A 79 -5.23 -1.82 10.91
N PRO A 80 -6.54 -1.52 11.01
CA PRO A 80 -7.08 -0.63 12.04
C PRO A 80 -6.92 -1.14 13.48
N TYR A 81 -6.80 -2.46 13.65
CA TYR A 81 -6.96 -3.13 14.94
C TYR A 81 -5.66 -3.69 15.50
N ILE A 82 -4.55 -3.74 14.73
CA ILE A 82 -3.29 -4.34 15.21
C ILE A 82 -2.82 -3.69 16.51
N TYR A 83 -2.68 -2.36 16.53
CA TYR A 83 -2.22 -1.64 17.72
C TYR A 83 -3.13 -1.91 18.92
N THR A 84 -4.43 -1.72 18.72
CA THR A 84 -5.43 -1.77 19.79
C THR A 84 -5.67 -3.20 20.30
N LEU A 85 -5.44 -4.21 19.47
CA LEU A 85 -5.46 -5.61 19.87
C LEU A 85 -4.29 -5.94 20.81
N TYR A 86 -3.07 -5.52 20.45
CA TYR A 86 -1.90 -5.83 21.28
C TYR A 86 -1.83 -4.98 22.54
N HIS A 87 -2.04 -3.67 22.41
CA HIS A 87 -1.96 -2.76 23.55
C HIS A 87 -3.18 -2.90 24.46
N ASP A 88 -4.40 -2.79 23.93
CA ASP A 88 -5.59 -2.71 24.80
C ASP A 88 -6.13 -4.09 25.18
N ALA A 89 -6.24 -5.02 24.23
CA ALA A 89 -6.89 -6.30 24.50
C ALA A 89 -5.94 -7.32 25.15
N LYS A 90 -4.63 -7.22 24.89
CA LYS A 90 -3.61 -8.07 25.50
C LYS A 90 -2.79 -7.38 26.59
N ALA A 91 -3.07 -6.09 26.87
CA ALA A 91 -2.37 -5.30 27.88
C ALA A 91 -0.83 -5.31 27.73
N LEU A 92 -0.34 -5.32 26.48
CA LEU A 92 1.10 -5.29 26.21
C LEU A 92 1.65 -3.86 26.26
N PRO A 93 2.84 -3.64 26.86
CA PRO A 93 3.50 -2.34 26.87
C PRO A 93 3.74 -1.79 25.47
N GLU A 94 3.61 -0.47 25.26
CA GLU A 94 3.84 0.17 23.94
C GLU A 94 5.19 -0.23 23.28
N PRO A 95 6.32 -0.35 24.02
CA PRO A 95 7.58 -0.81 23.43
C PRO A 95 7.52 -2.24 22.88
N THR A 96 6.76 -3.13 23.53
CA THR A 96 6.56 -4.51 23.06
C THR A 96 5.71 -4.53 21.80
N VAL A 97 4.67 -3.69 21.75
CA VAL A 97 3.85 -3.53 20.53
C VAL A 97 4.69 -2.97 19.38
N ALA A 98 5.55 -1.99 19.64
CA ALA A 98 6.48 -1.46 18.65
C ALA A 98 7.44 -2.53 18.11
N ALA A 99 7.98 -3.38 19.00
CA ALA A 99 8.82 -4.52 18.59
C ALA A 99 8.06 -5.55 17.72
N LEU A 100 6.79 -5.80 17.99
CA LEU A 100 5.93 -6.67 17.17
C LEU A 100 5.71 -6.09 15.77
N PHE A 101 5.46 -4.79 15.65
CA PHE A 101 5.38 -4.11 14.34
C PHE A 101 6.71 -4.16 13.59
N MET A 102 7.80 -3.83 14.28
CA MET A 102 9.15 -3.86 13.74
C MET A 102 9.52 -5.25 13.19
N THR A 103 9.13 -6.32 13.90
CA THR A 103 9.36 -7.70 13.46
C THR A 103 8.69 -7.99 12.12
N GLY A 104 7.45 -7.53 11.93
CA GLY A 104 6.74 -7.66 10.64
C GLY A 104 7.46 -6.91 9.51
N PHE A 105 7.88 -5.66 9.75
CA PHE A 105 8.62 -4.86 8.77
C PHE A 105 9.97 -5.48 8.39
N ILE A 106 10.75 -5.95 9.38
CA ILE A 106 12.03 -6.62 9.14
C ILE A 106 11.81 -7.90 8.34
N ALA A 107 10.83 -8.72 8.72
CA ALA A 107 10.52 -9.96 8.02
C ALA A 107 10.10 -9.70 6.56
N ALA A 108 9.30 -8.67 6.29
CA ALA A 108 8.95 -8.23 4.94
C ALA A 108 10.19 -7.79 4.15
N ALA A 109 11.05 -6.95 4.74
CA ALA A 109 12.26 -6.45 4.08
C ALA A 109 13.26 -7.58 3.74
N VAL A 110 13.48 -8.51 4.66
CA VAL A 110 14.38 -9.66 4.46
C VAL A 110 13.81 -10.60 3.40
N SER A 111 12.51 -10.93 3.50
CA SER A 111 11.85 -11.84 2.55
C SER A 111 11.79 -11.29 1.12
N ALA A 112 11.71 -9.97 0.94
CA ALA A 112 11.73 -9.35 -0.39
C ALA A 112 12.98 -9.67 -1.22
N SER A 113 14.08 -10.05 -0.58
CA SER A 113 15.34 -10.38 -1.28
C SER A 113 15.34 -11.76 -1.94
N PHE A 114 14.51 -12.70 -1.47
CA PHE A 114 14.53 -14.10 -1.95
C PHE A 114 13.18 -14.62 -2.42
N VAL A 115 12.06 -14.09 -1.93
CA VAL A 115 10.71 -14.62 -2.21
C VAL A 115 10.42 -14.67 -3.72
N GLY A 116 10.81 -13.64 -4.48
CA GLY A 116 10.63 -13.64 -5.94
C GLY A 116 11.38 -14.80 -6.61
N SER A 117 12.66 -14.97 -6.30
CA SER A 117 13.48 -16.08 -6.84
C SER A 117 12.96 -17.45 -6.44
N LEU A 118 12.40 -17.57 -5.23
CA LEU A 118 11.82 -18.80 -4.73
C LEU A 118 10.52 -19.15 -5.48
N ALA A 119 9.66 -18.15 -5.69
CA ALA A 119 8.43 -18.31 -6.45
C ALA A 119 8.71 -18.69 -7.91
N ASP A 120 9.73 -18.11 -8.53
CA ASP A 120 10.12 -18.45 -9.90
C ASP A 120 10.65 -19.90 -10.03
N ARG A 121 11.30 -20.43 -8.97
CA ARG A 121 11.85 -21.79 -8.95
C ARG A 121 10.84 -22.87 -8.58
N TYR A 122 10.00 -22.63 -7.58
CA TYR A 122 9.08 -23.62 -7.03
C TYR A 122 7.64 -23.48 -7.56
N GLY A 123 7.35 -22.43 -8.32
CA GLY A 123 6.03 -22.17 -8.89
C GLY A 123 5.36 -20.97 -8.23
N ARG A 124 4.82 -20.08 -9.07
CA ARG A 124 4.13 -18.86 -8.61
C ARG A 124 2.80 -19.19 -7.93
N LYS A 125 2.07 -20.22 -8.37
CA LYS A 125 0.83 -20.66 -7.71
C LYS A 125 1.14 -21.23 -6.32
N ALA A 126 2.14 -22.11 -6.22
CA ALA A 126 2.58 -22.65 -4.93
C ALA A 126 2.95 -21.53 -3.93
N ALA A 127 3.65 -20.49 -4.38
CA ALA A 127 3.99 -19.35 -3.53
C ALA A 127 2.75 -18.52 -3.10
N CYS A 128 1.75 -18.34 -3.98
CA CYS A 128 0.47 -17.71 -3.61
C CYS A 128 -0.35 -18.56 -2.61
N LEU A 129 -0.29 -19.89 -2.69
CA LEU A 129 -0.87 -20.77 -1.67
C LEU A 129 -0.11 -20.65 -0.34
N GLY A 130 1.23 -20.55 -0.41
CA GLY A 130 2.09 -20.26 0.74
C GLY A 130 1.73 -18.95 1.43
N TYR A 131 1.37 -17.91 0.68
CA TYR A 131 0.83 -16.66 1.22
C TYR A 131 -0.41 -16.91 2.08
N CYS A 132 -1.42 -17.59 1.53
CA CYS A 132 -2.66 -17.87 2.25
C CYS A 132 -2.41 -18.66 3.55
N LEU A 133 -1.52 -19.66 3.53
CA LEU A 133 -1.18 -20.45 4.71
C LEU A 133 -0.43 -19.63 5.77
N THR A 134 0.68 -19.00 5.39
CA THR A 134 1.50 -18.20 6.30
C THR A 134 0.69 -17.07 6.94
N TYR A 135 -0.21 -16.45 6.16
CA TYR A 135 -0.99 -15.34 6.65
C TYR A 135 -2.18 -15.77 7.52
N THR A 136 -2.79 -16.91 7.22
CA THR A 136 -3.79 -17.51 8.12
C THR A 136 -3.16 -17.84 9.47
N LEU A 137 -1.94 -18.40 9.48
CA LEU A 137 -1.21 -18.65 10.73
C LEU A 137 -0.88 -17.35 11.49
N SER A 138 -0.50 -16.28 10.78
CA SER A 138 -0.33 -14.95 11.37
C SER A 138 -1.63 -14.47 12.04
N CYS A 139 -2.77 -14.57 11.35
CA CYS A 139 -4.07 -14.21 11.90
C CYS A 139 -4.44 -15.03 13.14
N LEU A 140 -4.19 -16.34 13.13
CA LEU A 140 -4.51 -17.22 14.26
C LEU A 140 -3.57 -17.02 15.45
N SER A 141 -2.32 -16.60 15.21
CA SER A 141 -1.33 -16.33 16.26
C SER A 141 -1.85 -15.34 17.31
N VAL A 142 -2.67 -14.37 16.90
CA VAL A 142 -3.21 -13.32 17.79
C VAL A 142 -4.14 -13.88 18.86
N ARG A 143 -4.60 -15.12 18.74
CA ARG A 143 -5.37 -15.80 19.80
C ARG A 143 -4.49 -16.29 20.94
N SER A 144 -3.21 -16.50 20.71
CA SER A 144 -2.28 -16.95 21.74
C SER A 144 -1.95 -15.82 22.73
N ALA A 145 -1.76 -16.17 24.00
CA ALA A 145 -1.20 -15.26 25.01
C ALA A 145 0.34 -15.28 25.01
N ASP A 146 0.95 -16.29 24.39
CA ASP A 146 2.39 -16.48 24.36
C ASP A 146 3.08 -15.47 23.43
N LEU A 147 4.01 -14.69 23.98
CA LEU A 147 4.72 -13.65 23.23
C LEU A 147 5.53 -14.21 22.05
N PHE A 148 6.15 -15.37 22.20
CA PHE A 148 6.93 -15.99 21.12
C PHE A 148 6.03 -16.34 19.93
N VAL A 149 4.83 -16.89 20.19
CA VAL A 149 3.83 -17.13 19.15
C VAL A 149 3.38 -15.83 18.47
N LEU A 150 3.24 -14.73 19.21
CA LEU A 150 2.90 -13.42 18.63
C LEU A 150 4.01 -12.88 17.72
N PHE A 151 5.28 -12.99 18.13
CA PHE A 151 6.43 -12.59 17.30
C PHE A 151 6.55 -13.46 16.05
N ALA A 152 6.41 -14.79 16.20
CA ALA A 152 6.39 -15.71 15.06
C ALA A 152 5.25 -15.38 14.09
N GLY A 153 4.06 -15.10 14.60
CA GLY A 153 2.92 -14.64 13.81
C GLY A 153 3.20 -13.36 13.03
N ARG A 154 3.81 -12.35 13.67
CA ARG A 154 4.21 -11.10 13.00
C ARG A 154 5.26 -11.32 11.92
N ALA A 155 6.24 -12.19 12.16
CA ALA A 155 7.24 -12.54 11.18
C ALA A 155 6.60 -13.22 9.95
N LEU A 156 5.69 -14.18 10.17
CA LEU A 156 4.90 -14.79 9.10
C LEU A 156 4.08 -13.75 8.34
N GLY A 157 3.42 -12.83 9.05
CA GLY A 157 2.68 -11.73 8.43
C GLY A 157 3.55 -10.87 7.51
N GLY A 158 4.78 -10.54 7.92
CA GLY A 158 5.73 -9.81 7.07
C GLY A 158 6.11 -10.58 5.80
N VAL A 159 6.36 -11.88 5.90
CA VAL A 159 6.62 -12.75 4.74
C VAL A 159 5.41 -12.80 3.81
N SER A 160 4.20 -12.90 4.38
CA SER A 160 2.95 -12.87 3.62
C SER A 160 2.77 -11.56 2.86
N THR A 161 3.01 -10.41 3.49
CA THR A 161 2.96 -9.10 2.81
C THR A 161 3.89 -9.07 1.58
N THR A 162 5.11 -9.58 1.72
CA THR A 162 6.03 -9.67 0.57
C THR A 162 5.45 -10.55 -0.54
N LEU A 163 4.90 -11.72 -0.21
CA LEU A 163 4.31 -12.63 -1.19
C LEU A 163 3.13 -11.97 -1.93
N LEU A 164 2.25 -11.27 -1.20
CA LEU A 164 1.07 -10.60 -1.78
C LEU A 164 1.46 -9.55 -2.82
N TYR A 165 2.40 -8.67 -2.49
CA TYR A 165 2.80 -7.56 -3.35
C TYR A 165 3.87 -7.92 -4.41
N SER A 166 4.30 -9.19 -4.49
CA SER A 166 5.25 -9.65 -5.51
C SER A 166 4.68 -10.78 -6.35
N VAL A 167 4.34 -11.91 -5.72
CA VAL A 167 4.04 -13.14 -6.44
C VAL A 167 2.71 -13.05 -7.19
N PHE A 168 1.68 -12.41 -6.60
CA PHE A 168 0.38 -12.24 -7.27
C PHE A 168 0.52 -11.47 -8.59
N GLU A 169 1.29 -10.39 -8.58
CA GLU A 169 1.57 -9.59 -9.78
C GLU A 169 2.33 -10.42 -10.81
N THR A 170 3.39 -11.13 -10.41
CA THR A 170 4.15 -11.97 -11.34
C THR A 170 3.31 -13.11 -11.91
N TRP A 171 2.39 -13.71 -11.14
CA TRP A 171 1.47 -14.73 -11.66
C TRP A 171 0.53 -14.13 -12.70
N MET A 172 -0.06 -12.96 -12.42
CA MET A 172 -0.93 -12.23 -13.34
C MET A 172 -0.25 -11.96 -14.68
N VAL A 173 1.00 -11.48 -14.64
CA VAL A 173 1.79 -11.16 -15.84
C VAL A 173 2.11 -12.44 -16.63
N ALA A 174 2.54 -13.52 -15.97
CA ALA A 174 2.81 -14.79 -16.65
C ALA A 174 1.56 -15.34 -17.35
N GLU A 175 0.43 -15.37 -16.65
CA GLU A 175 -0.82 -15.90 -17.20
C GLU A 175 -1.37 -15.05 -18.34
N TYR A 176 -1.20 -13.72 -18.25
CA TYR A 176 -1.55 -12.78 -19.31
C TYR A 176 -0.81 -13.09 -20.63
N HIS A 177 0.50 -13.37 -20.53
CA HIS A 177 1.31 -13.74 -21.70
C HIS A 177 1.04 -15.17 -22.18
N ALA A 178 0.86 -16.13 -21.26
CA ALA A 178 0.60 -17.53 -21.61
C ALA A 178 -0.73 -17.71 -22.37
N ARG A 179 -1.72 -16.85 -22.10
CA ARG A 179 -3.03 -16.84 -22.78
C ARG A 179 -3.12 -15.86 -23.95
N GLU A 180 -2.02 -15.19 -24.29
CA GLU A 180 -1.96 -14.20 -25.37
C GLU A 180 -3.06 -13.12 -25.28
N LEU A 181 -3.47 -12.73 -24.07
CA LEU A 181 -4.63 -11.83 -23.86
C LEU A 181 -4.44 -10.42 -24.44
N GLY A 182 -3.20 -10.05 -24.77
CA GLY A 182 -2.90 -8.85 -25.53
C GLY A 182 -3.53 -8.86 -26.93
N ALA A 183 -3.57 -10.02 -27.59
CA ALA A 183 -4.24 -10.18 -28.89
C ALA A 183 -5.77 -10.05 -28.77
N CYS A 184 -6.32 -10.41 -27.61
CA CYS A 184 -7.75 -10.24 -27.29
C CYS A 184 -8.14 -8.79 -26.91
N GLY A 185 -7.21 -7.83 -27.01
CA GLY A 185 -7.44 -6.41 -26.73
C GLY A 185 -7.32 -5.99 -25.26
N LEU A 186 -6.87 -6.87 -24.36
CA LEU A 186 -6.61 -6.51 -22.97
C LEU A 186 -5.23 -5.87 -22.81
N ARG A 187 -5.15 -4.64 -22.30
CA ARG A 187 -3.87 -4.00 -21.97
C ARG A 187 -3.44 -4.35 -20.55
N LEU A 188 -2.16 -4.66 -20.37
CA LEU A 188 -1.61 -4.97 -19.05
C LEU A 188 -1.68 -3.78 -18.08
N SER A 189 -1.53 -2.55 -18.59
CA SER A 189 -1.72 -1.31 -17.83
C SER A 189 -3.09 -1.20 -17.16
N ASP A 190 -4.13 -1.75 -17.80
CA ASP A 190 -5.50 -1.69 -17.29
C ASP A 190 -5.68 -2.67 -16.13
N MET A 191 -4.98 -3.81 -16.16
CA MET A 191 -4.94 -4.78 -15.06
C MET A 191 -4.25 -4.20 -13.83
N PHE A 192 -3.10 -3.56 -14.00
CA PHE A 192 -2.40 -2.88 -12.89
C PHE A 192 -3.25 -1.75 -12.29
N SER A 193 -3.82 -0.91 -13.15
CA SER A 193 -4.69 0.20 -12.71
C SER A 193 -5.92 -0.31 -11.96
N SER A 194 -6.53 -1.38 -12.45
CA SER A 194 -7.67 -2.04 -11.79
C SER A 194 -7.26 -2.65 -10.46
N SER A 195 -6.08 -3.26 -10.35
CA SER A 195 -5.56 -3.84 -9.09
C SER A 195 -5.39 -2.79 -8.00
N VAL A 196 -4.85 -1.61 -8.35
CA VAL A 196 -4.69 -0.49 -7.41
C VAL A 196 -6.05 0.06 -6.98
N MET A 197 -6.96 0.28 -7.93
CA MET A 197 -8.31 0.78 -7.65
C MET A 197 -9.11 -0.18 -6.76
N LEU A 198 -9.11 -1.48 -7.08
CA LEU A 198 -9.78 -2.51 -6.29
C LEU A 198 -9.18 -2.61 -4.90
N SER A 199 -7.85 -2.57 -4.75
CA SER A 199 -7.21 -2.59 -3.44
C SER A 199 -7.64 -1.38 -2.58
N GLY A 200 -7.69 -0.18 -3.16
CA GLY A 200 -8.14 1.03 -2.46
C GLY A 200 -9.61 0.92 -2.00
N LEU A 201 -10.49 0.46 -2.90
CA LEU A 201 -11.90 0.24 -2.56
C LEU A 201 -12.06 -0.85 -1.49
N THR A 202 -11.34 -1.95 -1.63
CA THR A 202 -11.31 -3.02 -0.62
C THR A 202 -10.84 -2.50 0.74
N ALA A 203 -9.87 -1.59 0.78
CA ALA A 203 -9.39 -1.00 2.02
C ALA A 203 -10.49 -0.21 2.74
N VAL A 204 -11.22 0.63 2.00
CA VAL A 204 -12.37 1.40 2.53
C VAL A 204 -13.46 0.46 3.04
N VAL A 205 -13.85 -0.53 2.24
CA VAL A 205 -14.89 -1.51 2.61
C VAL A 205 -14.46 -2.33 3.83
N SER A 206 -13.21 -2.78 3.88
CA SER A 206 -12.66 -3.56 5.00
C SER A 206 -12.69 -2.78 6.31
N GLY A 207 -12.44 -1.46 6.27
CA GLY A 207 -12.58 -0.60 7.44
C GLY A 207 -14.02 -0.56 7.98
N VAL A 208 -15.01 -0.39 7.08
CA VAL A 208 -16.43 -0.36 7.45
C VAL A 208 -16.91 -1.72 7.96
N VAL A 209 -16.57 -2.81 7.27
CA VAL A 209 -16.93 -4.19 7.65
C VAL A 209 -16.27 -4.57 8.97
N GLY A 210 -14.99 -4.25 9.14
CA GLY A 210 -14.25 -4.47 10.38
C GLY A 210 -14.92 -3.75 11.56
N GLU A 211 -15.35 -2.51 11.37
CA GLU A 211 -16.04 -1.75 12.42
C GLU A 211 -17.39 -2.36 12.78
N ALA A 212 -18.20 -2.74 11.78
CA ALA A 212 -19.48 -3.41 12.01
C ALA A 212 -19.28 -4.74 12.77
N LEU A 213 -18.25 -5.50 12.41
CA LEU A 213 -17.94 -6.78 13.04
C LEU A 213 -17.49 -6.61 14.49
N VAL A 214 -16.65 -5.62 14.79
CA VAL A 214 -16.22 -5.34 16.17
C VAL A 214 -17.39 -4.86 17.02
N LYS A 215 -18.31 -4.04 16.47
CA LYS A 215 -19.53 -3.65 17.17
C LYS A 215 -20.45 -4.83 17.49
N TRP A 216 -20.59 -5.76 16.55
CA TRP A 216 -21.46 -6.91 16.71
C TRP A 216 -20.88 -7.94 17.70
N THR A 217 -19.57 -8.21 17.61
CA THR A 217 -18.91 -9.26 18.41
C THR A 217 -18.34 -8.74 19.74
N GLY A 218 -18.17 -7.43 19.90
CA GLY A 218 -17.47 -6.82 21.03
C GLY A 218 -15.96 -7.09 21.07
N SER A 219 -15.38 -7.79 20.08
CA SER A 219 -13.99 -8.24 20.11
C SER A 219 -13.14 -7.67 18.97
N LYS A 220 -12.00 -7.07 19.34
CA LYS A 220 -10.97 -6.57 18.41
C LYS A 220 -10.24 -7.69 17.66
N SER A 221 -10.38 -8.95 18.08
CA SER A 221 -9.79 -10.10 17.35
C SER A 221 -10.66 -10.57 16.18
N SER A 222 -11.94 -10.20 16.14
CA SER A 222 -12.89 -10.68 15.12
C SER A 222 -12.48 -10.33 13.69
N PRO A 223 -11.95 -9.12 13.38
CA PRO A 223 -11.44 -8.80 12.04
C PRO A 223 -10.31 -9.71 11.57
N PHE A 224 -9.46 -10.20 12.49
CA PHE A 224 -8.38 -11.16 12.18
C PHE A 224 -8.94 -12.54 11.81
N LEU A 225 -10.02 -12.97 12.46
CA LEU A 225 -10.70 -14.22 12.11
C LEU A 225 -11.43 -14.11 10.77
N LEU A 226 -12.08 -12.97 10.51
CA LEU A 226 -12.69 -12.72 9.21
C LEU A 226 -11.62 -12.70 8.10
N ALA A 227 -10.47 -12.08 8.35
CA ALA A 227 -9.32 -12.13 7.45
C ALA A 227 -8.86 -13.58 7.19
N ALA A 228 -8.77 -14.42 8.21
CA ALA A 228 -8.46 -15.85 8.05
C ALA A 228 -9.50 -16.58 7.18
N VAL A 229 -10.80 -16.28 7.34
CA VAL A 229 -11.85 -16.84 6.46
C VAL A 229 -11.67 -16.39 5.02
N CYS A 230 -11.41 -15.09 4.78
CA CYS A 230 -11.11 -14.57 3.44
C CYS A 230 -9.91 -15.29 2.79
N LEU A 231 -8.85 -15.56 3.58
CA LEU A 231 -7.66 -16.27 3.13
C LEU A 231 -7.93 -17.74 2.80
N CYS A 232 -8.75 -18.44 3.58
CA CYS A 232 -9.16 -19.81 3.27
C CYS A 232 -9.99 -19.88 1.97
N VAL A 233 -10.88 -18.92 1.75
CA VAL A 233 -11.64 -18.84 0.48
C VAL A 233 -10.72 -18.50 -0.68
N ALA A 234 -9.78 -17.56 -0.50
CA ALA A 234 -8.76 -17.26 -1.50
C ALA A 234 -7.88 -18.48 -1.81
N PHE A 235 -7.49 -19.26 -0.80
CA PHE A 235 -6.74 -20.50 -0.97
C PHE A 235 -7.52 -21.50 -1.85
N GLY A 236 -8.80 -21.72 -1.57
CA GLY A 236 -9.66 -22.57 -2.40
C GLY A 236 -9.77 -22.06 -3.84
N GLY A 237 -9.91 -20.74 -4.01
CA GLY A 237 -9.94 -20.10 -5.32
C GLY A 237 -8.64 -20.29 -6.12
N ILE A 238 -7.49 -20.05 -5.51
CA ILE A 238 -6.17 -20.28 -6.12
C ILE A 238 -5.99 -21.76 -6.44
N TRP A 239 -6.35 -22.64 -5.51
CA TRP A 239 -6.20 -24.09 -5.68
C TRP A 239 -6.94 -24.59 -6.93
N HIS A 240 -8.21 -24.17 -7.10
CA HIS A 240 -9.07 -24.65 -8.17
C HIS A 240 -8.92 -23.90 -9.50
N PHE A 241 -8.72 -22.59 -9.49
CA PHE A 241 -8.77 -21.77 -10.71
C PHE A 241 -7.41 -21.36 -11.25
N TRP A 242 -6.34 -21.42 -10.45
CA TRP A 242 -5.02 -20.99 -10.90
C TRP A 242 -4.21 -22.17 -11.43
N THR A 243 -3.49 -21.92 -12.52
CA THR A 243 -2.51 -22.81 -13.14
C THR A 243 -1.13 -22.58 -12.52
N GLU A 244 -0.31 -23.63 -12.50
CA GLU A 244 1.06 -23.51 -12.02
C GLU A 244 1.95 -22.92 -13.11
N ASN A 245 2.63 -21.81 -12.78
CA ASN A 245 3.45 -21.05 -13.70
C ASN A 245 4.89 -21.08 -13.18
N LEU A 246 5.76 -21.83 -13.85
CA LEU A 246 7.19 -21.94 -13.55
C LEU A 246 7.97 -21.06 -14.53
N ALA A 247 8.88 -20.22 -14.02
CA ALA A 247 9.76 -19.41 -14.86
C ALA A 247 10.90 -20.26 -15.48
N VAL A 248 11.18 -21.42 -14.89
CA VAL A 248 12.16 -22.40 -15.36
C VAL A 248 11.42 -23.70 -15.68
N PRO A 249 11.38 -24.17 -16.95
CA PRO A 249 10.77 -25.47 -17.24
C PRO A 249 11.50 -26.55 -16.43
N PRO A 250 10.78 -27.52 -15.83
CA PRO A 250 11.42 -28.67 -15.22
C PRO A 250 12.26 -29.33 -16.31
N SER A 251 13.55 -29.50 -16.04
CA SER A 251 14.47 -30.18 -16.93
C SER A 251 13.98 -31.62 -17.08
N THR A 252 13.15 -31.86 -18.08
CA THR A 252 12.88 -33.20 -18.57
C THR A 252 14.22 -33.72 -19.05
N HIS A 253 14.71 -34.77 -18.38
CA HIS A 253 15.81 -35.60 -18.86
C HIS A 253 15.44 -36.14 -20.25
N SER A 254 15.71 -35.39 -21.31
CA SER A 254 15.85 -35.90 -22.67
C SER A 254 17.34 -36.00 -22.95
N LEU A 255 17.88 -37.21 -22.76
CA LEU A 255 19.17 -37.60 -23.33
C LEU A 255 19.07 -37.50 -24.86
N SER A 256 19.62 -36.43 -25.42
CA SER A 256 20.04 -36.38 -26.82
C SER A 256 21.28 -35.50 -26.92
N PRO A 257 22.46 -36.04 -27.28
CA PRO A 257 23.64 -35.24 -27.50
C PRO A 257 23.56 -34.66 -28.92
N SER A 258 23.07 -33.43 -29.02
CA SER A 258 23.18 -32.64 -30.25
C SER A 258 23.82 -31.30 -29.89
N THR A 259 25.14 -31.28 -30.06
CA THR A 259 26.01 -30.15 -30.37
C THR A 259 25.40 -28.77 -30.14
N GLU A 260 25.56 -28.25 -28.91
CA GLU A 260 25.38 -26.84 -28.62
C GLU A 260 26.49 -26.05 -29.33
N GLU A 261 26.14 -25.43 -30.45
CA GLU A 261 26.84 -24.23 -30.91
C GLU A 261 26.70 -23.17 -29.80
N LYS A 262 27.81 -22.94 -29.11
CA LYS A 262 27.98 -21.82 -28.19
C LYS A 262 27.98 -20.51 -28.97
N ASP A 263 26.80 -20.04 -29.38
CA ASP A 263 26.60 -18.62 -29.63
C ASP A 263 26.47 -17.92 -28.28
N HIS A 264 27.62 -17.76 -27.63
CA HIS A 264 27.85 -16.66 -26.72
C HIS A 264 27.70 -15.37 -27.53
N GLN A 265 26.47 -14.89 -27.69
CA GLN A 265 26.22 -13.47 -27.87
C GLN A 265 26.76 -12.79 -26.60
N GLN A 266 28.04 -12.45 -26.69
CA GLN A 266 28.71 -11.45 -25.89
C GLN A 266 27.87 -10.17 -26.00
N GLN A 267 26.94 -10.00 -25.07
CA GLN A 267 26.61 -8.64 -24.63
C GLN A 267 27.94 -7.99 -24.27
N PRO A 268 28.28 -6.83 -24.85
CA PRO A 268 29.52 -6.15 -24.51
C PRO A 268 29.49 -5.89 -23.01
N SER A 269 30.37 -6.59 -22.30
CA SER A 269 30.61 -6.51 -20.86
C SER A 269 31.34 -5.22 -20.49
N THR A 270 30.96 -4.10 -21.10
CA THR A 270 31.17 -2.76 -20.56
C THR A 270 29.89 -2.33 -19.85
N SER A 271 29.43 -3.15 -18.92
CA SER A 271 28.54 -2.70 -17.86
C SER A 271 29.33 -1.67 -17.08
N ALA A 272 29.11 -0.38 -17.37
CA ALA A 272 29.51 0.68 -16.47
C ALA A 272 28.77 0.41 -15.16
N GLN A 273 29.40 -0.36 -14.28
CA GLN A 273 28.97 -0.53 -12.91
C GLN A 273 28.95 0.87 -12.33
N ALA A 274 27.79 1.52 -12.29
CA ALA A 274 27.60 2.67 -11.44
C ALA A 274 27.99 2.21 -10.04
N THR A 275 29.17 2.65 -9.62
CA THR A 275 29.73 2.24 -8.35
C THR A 275 28.83 2.89 -7.31
N TYR A 276 28.62 2.26 -6.15
CA TYR A 276 27.83 2.87 -5.07
C TYR A 276 28.28 4.31 -4.78
N ARG A 277 29.56 4.60 -5.02
CA ARG A 277 30.19 5.92 -4.95
C ARG A 277 29.66 6.95 -5.95
N ASP A 278 29.27 6.55 -7.15
CA ASP A 278 28.73 7.45 -8.18
C ASP A 278 27.29 7.85 -7.83
N ILE A 279 26.50 6.89 -7.32
CA ILE A 279 25.15 7.13 -6.81
C ILE A 279 25.19 8.07 -5.59
N LEU A 280 26.17 7.88 -4.69
CA LEU A 280 26.37 8.75 -3.52
C LEU A 280 26.91 10.14 -3.87
N ARG A 281 27.37 10.39 -5.10
CA ARG A 281 27.84 11.71 -5.55
C ARG A 281 26.75 12.51 -6.26
N ASP A 282 25.72 11.86 -6.78
CA ASP A 282 24.61 12.54 -7.43
C ASP A 282 23.68 13.19 -6.40
N LYS A 283 23.71 14.52 -6.34
CA LYS A 283 22.89 15.33 -5.43
C LYS A 283 21.38 15.13 -5.66
N ARG A 284 20.95 14.83 -6.88
CA ARG A 284 19.53 14.57 -7.20
C ARG A 284 19.10 13.24 -6.62
N LEU A 285 19.92 12.19 -6.78
CA LEU A 285 19.66 10.88 -6.21
C LEU A 285 19.69 10.91 -4.67
N LEU A 286 20.65 11.63 -4.08
CA LEU A 286 20.69 11.82 -2.63
C LEU A 286 19.45 12.56 -2.11
N THR A 287 19.02 13.62 -2.80
CA THR A 287 17.79 14.35 -2.45
C THR A 287 16.58 13.43 -2.51
N LEU A 288 16.46 12.64 -3.58
CA LEU A 288 15.38 11.68 -3.76
C LEU A 288 15.37 10.61 -2.67
N ALA A 289 16.54 10.09 -2.31
CA ALA A 289 16.72 9.08 -1.27
C ALA A 289 16.36 9.64 0.11
N PHE A 290 16.79 10.86 0.41
CA PHE A 290 16.45 11.56 1.66
C PHE A 290 14.95 11.84 1.75
N THR A 291 14.34 12.42 0.71
CA THR A 291 12.90 12.69 0.68
C THR A 291 12.08 11.40 0.82
N THR A 292 12.50 10.33 0.13
CA THR A 292 11.88 9.01 0.25
C THR A 292 11.95 8.49 1.69
N THR A 293 13.13 8.55 2.30
CA THR A 293 13.35 8.12 3.69
C THR A 293 12.50 8.93 4.67
N ALA A 294 12.48 10.26 4.53
CA ALA A 294 11.73 11.16 5.40
C ALA A 294 10.21 10.96 5.27
N PHE A 295 9.69 10.89 4.04
CA PHE A 295 8.25 10.79 3.79
C PHE A 295 7.69 9.40 4.08
N GLU A 296 8.26 8.36 3.45
CA GLU A 296 7.79 6.98 3.65
C GLU A 296 8.09 6.52 5.08
N GLY A 297 9.19 6.98 5.69
CA GLY A 297 9.49 6.73 7.10
C GLY A 297 8.44 7.35 8.03
N SER A 298 8.07 8.61 7.78
CA SER A 298 7.02 9.28 8.55
C SER A 298 5.66 8.60 8.40
N MET A 299 5.35 8.08 7.20
CA MET A 299 4.14 7.28 6.96
C MET A 299 4.13 6.00 7.79
N TYR A 300 5.24 5.25 7.86
CA TYR A 300 5.30 4.05 8.71
C TYR A 300 5.16 4.35 10.19
N LEU A 301 5.75 5.45 10.68
CA LEU A 301 5.55 5.91 12.06
C LEU A 301 4.10 6.32 12.31
N PHE A 302 3.49 7.03 11.36
CA PHE A 302 2.09 7.41 11.43
C PHE A 302 1.18 6.18 11.60
N VAL A 303 1.38 5.10 10.82
CA VAL A 303 0.61 3.86 10.90
C VAL A 303 0.63 3.25 12.32
N PHE A 304 1.73 3.39 13.05
CA PHE A 304 1.82 2.93 14.44
C PHE A 304 1.18 3.90 15.44
N PHE A 305 1.43 5.21 15.29
CA PHE A 305 1.08 6.21 16.31
C PHE A 305 -0.30 6.86 16.16
N TRP A 306 -1.00 6.72 15.03
CA TRP A 306 -2.29 7.41 14.84
C TRP A 306 -3.36 6.98 15.85
N SER A 307 -3.50 5.67 16.13
CA SER A 307 -4.51 5.16 17.06
C SER A 307 -4.27 5.67 18.50
N PRO A 308 -3.06 5.53 19.07
CA PRO A 308 -2.80 6.04 20.41
C PRO A 308 -2.85 7.57 20.50
N ALA A 309 -2.45 8.29 19.45
CA ALA A 309 -2.56 9.75 19.40
C ALA A 309 -4.02 10.23 19.45
N LEU A 310 -4.92 9.58 18.70
CA LEU A 310 -6.33 9.95 18.69
C LEU A 310 -7.03 9.60 20.01
N LYS A 311 -6.64 8.50 20.67
CA LYS A 311 -7.06 8.20 22.05
C LYS A 311 -6.64 9.28 23.03
N GLY A 312 -5.38 9.71 22.97
CA GLY A 312 -4.87 10.80 23.81
C GLY A 312 -5.59 12.13 23.59
N ALA A 313 -5.90 12.45 22.33
CA ALA A 313 -6.67 13.65 21.98
C ALA A 313 -8.12 13.61 22.50
N ARG A 314 -8.78 12.44 22.41
CA ARG A 314 -10.11 12.23 22.99
C ARG A 314 -10.09 12.35 24.51
N ALA A 315 -9.06 11.82 25.17
CA ALA A 315 -8.87 11.95 26.61
C ALA A 315 -8.67 13.39 27.07
N SER A 316 -7.85 14.13 26.33
CA SER A 316 -7.60 15.56 26.57
C SER A 316 -8.85 16.40 26.32
N SER A 317 -9.61 16.12 25.25
CA SER A 317 -10.86 16.79 24.90
C SER A 317 -11.98 16.53 25.92
N ALA A 318 -12.06 15.31 26.47
CA ALA A 318 -13.01 14.99 27.54
C ALA A 318 -12.65 15.74 28.84
N SER A 319 -11.38 15.72 29.22
CA SER A 319 -10.88 16.43 30.41
C SER A 319 -11.10 17.94 30.30
N ALA A 320 -10.87 18.53 29.12
CA ALA A 320 -11.12 19.95 28.85
C ALA A 320 -12.62 20.33 28.93
N ARG A 321 -13.52 19.37 28.71
CA ARG A 321 -14.97 19.54 28.87
C ARG A 321 -15.48 19.21 30.28
N GLY A 322 -14.58 18.90 31.22
CA GLY A 322 -14.94 18.51 32.59
C GLY A 322 -15.59 17.13 32.69
N LEU A 323 -15.46 16.29 31.66
CA LEU A 323 -16.00 14.92 31.64
C LEU A 323 -14.89 13.94 32.07
N SER A 324 -15.10 13.20 33.17
CA SER A 324 -14.24 12.10 33.58
C SER A 324 -14.52 10.87 32.72
N LEU A 325 -13.54 10.46 31.90
CA LEU A 325 -13.65 9.26 31.07
C LEU A 325 -13.71 7.96 31.88
N GLU A 326 -13.28 7.97 33.14
CA GLU A 326 -13.34 6.81 34.03
C GLU A 326 -14.74 6.56 34.61
N ALA A 327 -15.71 7.49 34.43
CA ALA A 327 -17.02 7.40 35.08
C ALA A 327 -18.15 6.86 34.19
N ASP A 328 -17.90 6.55 32.92
CA ASP A 328 -18.96 6.09 32.00
C ASP A 328 -18.54 4.83 31.23
N GLU A 329 -18.88 3.65 31.78
CA GLU A 329 -18.76 2.35 31.10
C GLU A 329 -19.51 2.33 29.75
N ASN A 330 -20.42 3.28 29.49
CA ASN A 330 -21.19 3.37 28.25
C ASN A 330 -20.55 4.24 27.17
N MET A 331 -19.37 4.84 27.38
CA MET A 331 -18.72 5.63 26.31
C MET A 331 -18.12 4.69 25.25
N PRO A 332 -18.68 4.62 24.04
CA PRO A 332 -18.18 3.69 23.03
C PRO A 332 -16.77 4.09 22.62
N GLY A 333 -15.89 3.09 22.57
CA GLY A 333 -14.51 3.22 22.10
C GLY A 333 -14.43 3.91 20.73
N LEU A 334 -13.24 4.41 20.37
CA LEU A 334 -13.05 5.00 19.04
C LEU A 334 -13.38 3.97 17.94
N PRO A 335 -14.15 4.35 16.91
CA PRO A 335 -14.50 3.44 15.83
C PRO A 335 -13.32 3.31 14.85
N PHE A 336 -12.31 2.53 15.23
CA PHE A 336 -11.04 2.42 14.51
C PHE A 336 -11.22 2.04 13.03
N GLY A 337 -12.20 1.18 12.71
CA GLY A 337 -12.44 0.78 11.32
C GLY A 337 -13.02 1.91 10.47
N LEU A 338 -13.92 2.74 11.02
CA LEU A 338 -14.45 3.93 10.31
C LEU A 338 -13.40 5.04 10.16
N ILE A 339 -12.54 5.22 11.16
CA ILE A 339 -11.42 6.18 11.07
C ILE A 339 -10.46 5.73 9.97
N PHE A 340 -10.09 4.45 9.95
CA PHE A 340 -9.27 3.88 8.89
C PHE A 340 -9.91 3.99 7.51
N ALA A 341 -11.21 3.69 7.38
CA ALA A 341 -11.94 3.86 6.11
C ALA A 341 -11.95 5.33 5.64
N SER A 342 -11.98 6.28 6.58
CA SER A 342 -11.86 7.71 6.29
C SER A 342 -10.47 8.06 5.78
N PHE A 343 -9.41 7.53 6.41
CA PHE A 343 -8.02 7.70 5.97
C PHE A 343 -7.78 7.11 4.58
N MET A 344 -8.30 5.92 4.30
CA MET A 344 -8.22 5.32 2.95
C MET A 344 -8.99 6.14 1.91
N SER A 345 -10.15 6.68 2.27
CA SER A 345 -10.90 7.60 1.40
C SER A 345 -10.14 8.91 1.15
N ALA A 346 -9.47 9.44 2.17
CA ALA A 346 -8.64 10.63 2.06
C ALA A 346 -7.39 10.38 1.17
N MET A 347 -6.76 9.21 1.29
CA MET A 347 -5.66 8.80 0.41
C MET A 347 -6.12 8.67 -1.06
N MET A 348 -7.27 8.04 -1.31
CA MET A 348 -7.84 7.95 -2.67
C MET A 348 -8.11 9.33 -3.27
N LEU A 349 -8.63 10.26 -2.48
CA LEU A 349 -8.87 11.65 -2.89
C LEU A 349 -7.58 12.32 -3.39
N GLY A 350 -6.47 12.15 -2.66
CA GLY A 350 -5.17 12.69 -3.05
C GLY A 350 -4.61 12.09 -4.36
N SER A 351 -4.76 10.78 -4.54
CA SER A 351 -4.33 10.09 -5.77
C SER A 351 -5.15 10.56 -6.97
N MET A 352 -6.47 10.67 -6.82
CA MET A 352 -7.36 11.14 -7.89
C MET A 352 -7.12 12.61 -8.23
N ALA A 353 -6.86 13.46 -7.24
CA ALA A 353 -6.49 14.86 -7.46
C ALA A 353 -5.22 14.95 -8.32
N THR A 354 -4.21 14.09 -8.05
CA THR A 354 -2.97 14.05 -8.83
C THR A 354 -3.21 13.63 -10.28
N SER A 355 -4.05 12.61 -10.50
CA SER A 355 -4.45 12.19 -11.85
C SER A 355 -5.24 13.29 -12.58
N ALA A 356 -6.13 14.02 -11.89
CA ALA A 356 -6.94 15.10 -12.47
C ALA A 356 -6.10 16.26 -13.01
N MET A 357 -4.95 16.52 -12.39
CA MET A 357 -4.08 17.63 -12.79
C MET A 357 -3.32 17.36 -14.10
N ASN A 358 -3.55 16.23 -14.80
CA ASN A 358 -2.90 15.88 -16.09
C ASN A 358 -1.37 16.03 -16.05
N LEU A 359 -0.76 15.73 -14.89
CA LEU A 359 0.63 16.07 -14.59
C LEU A 359 1.68 15.15 -15.23
N THR A 360 1.30 14.38 -16.25
CA THR A 360 2.15 13.35 -16.86
C THR A 360 3.17 13.89 -17.86
N SER A 361 3.18 15.18 -18.22
CA SER A 361 4.07 15.65 -19.30
C SER A 361 5.44 16.23 -18.87
N ASN A 362 5.59 16.83 -17.69
CA ASN A 362 6.84 17.57 -17.35
C ASN A 362 7.41 17.27 -15.95
N LEU A 363 8.74 17.07 -15.87
CA LEU A 363 9.52 16.83 -14.64
C LEU A 363 9.33 17.93 -13.59
N LYS A 364 9.36 19.21 -14.02
CA LYS A 364 9.23 20.37 -13.13
C LYS A 364 7.91 20.37 -12.37
N THR A 365 6.82 19.98 -13.02
CA THR A 365 5.50 19.94 -12.39
C THR A 365 5.42 18.82 -11.35
N SER A 366 6.02 17.65 -11.63
CA SER A 366 6.11 16.55 -10.67
C SER A 366 7.02 16.88 -9.47
N SER A 367 8.11 17.59 -9.69
CA SER A 367 9.00 18.10 -8.64
C SER A 367 8.27 19.09 -7.72
N ARG A 368 7.60 20.09 -8.29
CA ARG A 368 6.81 21.09 -7.52
C ARG A 368 5.65 20.47 -6.77
N LEU A 369 4.94 19.51 -7.36
CA LEU A 369 3.89 18.78 -6.67
C LEU A 369 4.47 18.04 -5.45
N THR A 370 5.55 17.30 -5.64
CA THR A 370 6.24 16.59 -4.55
C THR A 370 6.65 17.56 -3.44
N LEU A 371 7.22 18.71 -3.82
CA LEU A 371 7.61 19.77 -2.90
C LEU A 371 6.43 20.31 -2.07
N HIS A 372 5.31 20.67 -2.70
CA HIS A 372 4.12 21.14 -1.99
C HIS A 372 3.47 20.05 -1.13
N THR A 373 3.42 18.81 -1.61
CA THR A 373 2.91 17.66 -0.86
C THR A 373 3.74 17.39 0.40
N VAL A 374 5.07 17.44 0.31
CA VAL A 374 5.97 17.27 1.46
C VAL A 374 5.78 18.39 2.49
N ALA A 375 5.62 19.64 2.05
CA ALA A 375 5.35 20.76 2.94
C ALA A 375 3.99 20.61 3.67
N LEU A 376 2.96 20.23 2.94
CA LEU A 376 1.62 20.03 3.51
C LEU A 376 1.60 18.86 4.50
N ALA A 377 2.31 17.76 4.18
CA ALA A 377 2.48 16.63 5.08
C ALA A 377 3.23 17.01 6.37
N ALA A 378 4.24 17.88 6.29
CA ALA A 378 4.95 18.38 7.46
C ALA A 378 4.01 19.14 8.42
N ILE A 379 3.19 20.04 7.87
CA ILE A 379 2.17 20.78 8.63
C ILE A 379 1.18 19.80 9.27
N ALA A 380 0.69 18.84 8.49
CA ALA A 380 -0.26 17.83 8.94
C ALA A 380 0.27 16.98 10.11
N LEU A 381 1.57 16.64 10.15
CA LEU A 381 2.16 15.91 11.27
C LEU A 381 2.50 16.78 12.48
N ILE A 382 2.72 18.08 12.31
CA ILE A 382 3.00 18.99 13.43
C ILE A 382 1.72 19.35 14.20
N ILE A 383 0.59 19.50 13.51
CA ILE A 383 -0.70 19.89 14.13
C ILE A 383 -1.10 18.99 15.31
N PRO A 384 -1.06 17.64 15.23
CA PRO A 384 -1.41 16.76 16.34
C PRO A 384 -0.60 17.00 17.62
N ALA A 385 0.67 17.40 17.49
CA ALA A 385 1.51 17.71 18.64
C ALA A 385 1.14 19.06 19.31
N LEU A 386 0.51 19.97 18.57
CA LEU A 386 0.13 21.32 19.04
C LEU A 386 -1.35 21.41 19.46
N ALA A 387 -2.24 20.73 18.75
CA ALA A 387 -3.69 20.83 18.88
C ALA A 387 -4.32 19.64 19.64
N LYS A 388 -3.63 19.11 20.64
CA LYS A 388 -4.02 17.91 21.39
C LYS A 388 -5.41 17.97 22.04
N SER A 389 -5.85 19.17 22.38
CA SER A 389 -7.14 19.40 23.03
C SER A 389 -8.33 19.20 22.09
N SER A 390 -8.10 19.03 20.78
CA SER A 390 -9.14 18.88 19.77
C SER A 390 -9.04 17.53 19.05
N GLU A 391 -9.92 16.60 19.40
CA GLU A 391 -10.09 15.31 18.70
C GLU A 391 -10.35 15.51 17.20
N THR A 392 -11.21 16.46 16.85
CA THR A 392 -11.51 16.84 15.46
C THR A 392 -10.28 17.40 14.74
N GLY A 393 -9.49 18.25 15.42
CA GLY A 393 -8.27 18.83 14.84
C GLY A 393 -7.23 17.76 14.53
N VAL A 394 -7.01 16.82 15.45
CA VAL A 394 -6.08 15.69 15.26
C VAL A 394 -6.56 14.77 14.13
N PHE A 395 -7.86 14.45 14.07
CA PHE A 395 -8.41 13.62 13.00
C PHE A 395 -8.21 14.25 11.62
N TRP A 396 -8.55 15.53 11.42
CA TRP A 396 -8.41 16.18 10.13
C TRP A 396 -6.95 16.44 9.74
N ALA A 397 -6.06 16.61 10.72
CA ALA A 397 -4.63 16.64 10.45
C ALA A 397 -4.13 15.30 9.90
N PHE A 398 -4.57 14.18 10.48
CA PHE A 398 -4.26 12.85 9.95
C PHE A 398 -4.91 12.57 8.60
N ALA A 399 -6.17 12.97 8.38
CA ALA A 399 -6.80 12.87 7.07
C ALA A 399 -6.08 13.71 6.00
N LEU A 400 -5.59 14.90 6.36
CA LEU A 400 -4.77 15.74 5.48
C LEU A 400 -3.43 15.06 5.15
N PHE A 401 -2.79 14.44 6.15
CA PHE A 401 -1.57 13.66 5.91
C PHE A 401 -1.83 12.51 4.93
N GLU A 402 -2.95 11.81 5.05
CA GLU A 402 -3.34 10.74 4.12
C GLU A 402 -3.62 11.23 2.69
N ILE A 403 -4.26 12.42 2.54
CA ILE A 403 -4.36 13.08 1.21
C ILE A 403 -2.96 13.31 0.64
N CYS A 404 -2.01 13.78 1.46
CA CYS A 404 -0.63 13.98 1.03
C CYS A 404 0.03 12.67 0.62
N VAL A 405 -0.19 11.57 1.34
CA VAL A 405 0.30 10.23 0.97
C VAL A 405 -0.24 9.81 -0.40
N GLY A 406 -1.54 10.02 -0.64
CA GLY A 406 -2.18 9.77 -1.93
C GLY A 406 -1.60 10.59 -3.08
N MET A 407 -1.22 11.84 -2.84
CA MET A 407 -0.55 12.70 -3.84
C MET A 407 0.93 12.32 -4.05
N TYR A 408 1.60 11.89 -2.99
CA TYR A 408 3.02 11.59 -2.99
C TYR A 408 3.37 10.40 -3.89
N PHE A 409 2.65 9.28 -3.79
CA PHE A 409 3.04 8.05 -4.50
C PHE A 409 3.10 8.21 -6.02
N PRO A 410 2.07 8.77 -6.71
CA PRO A 410 2.15 8.98 -8.16
C PRO A 410 3.24 9.99 -8.54
N ALA A 411 3.36 11.10 -7.80
CA ALA A 411 4.34 12.15 -8.08
C ALA A 411 5.79 11.66 -7.93
N MET A 412 6.06 10.96 -6.82
CA MET A 412 7.37 10.39 -6.51
C MET A 412 7.73 9.25 -7.46
N SER A 413 6.77 8.40 -7.86
CA SER A 413 7.03 7.30 -8.80
C SER A 413 7.48 7.83 -10.16
N LYS A 414 6.82 8.87 -10.66
CA LYS A 414 7.22 9.55 -11.90
C LYS A 414 8.60 10.20 -11.79
N LEU A 415 8.83 10.94 -10.70
CA LEU A 415 10.12 11.58 -10.43
C LEU A 415 11.26 10.55 -10.36
N LYS A 416 11.05 9.42 -9.67
CA LYS A 416 11.98 8.29 -9.62
C LYS A 416 12.23 7.70 -11.02
N SER A 417 11.20 7.53 -11.85
CA SER A 417 11.37 6.98 -13.20
C SER A 417 12.15 7.90 -14.16
N GLU A 418 12.05 9.22 -13.99
CA GLU A 418 12.73 10.21 -14.86
C GLU A 418 14.16 10.51 -14.39
N VAL A 419 14.42 10.53 -13.08
CA VAL A 419 15.75 10.81 -12.52
C VAL A 419 16.65 9.57 -12.52
N VAL A 420 16.08 8.37 -12.36
CA VAL A 420 16.84 7.13 -12.25
C VAL A 420 16.88 6.39 -13.58
N GLU A 421 18.09 6.24 -14.12
CA GLU A 421 18.36 5.47 -15.32
C GLU A 421 17.83 4.02 -15.20
N GLU A 422 17.17 3.55 -16.24
CA GLU A 422 16.48 2.25 -16.25
C GLU A 422 17.41 1.08 -15.91
N ARG A 423 18.66 1.13 -16.41
CA ARG A 423 19.67 0.09 -16.22
C ARG A 423 20.08 -0.12 -14.76
N VAL A 424 20.04 0.92 -13.93
CA VAL A 424 20.48 0.87 -12.52
C VAL A 424 19.32 1.03 -11.53
N ARG A 425 18.09 1.12 -12.03
CA ARG A 425 16.88 1.43 -11.25
C ARG A 425 16.66 0.48 -10.07
N GLY A 426 16.76 -0.83 -10.29
CA GLY A 426 16.61 -1.82 -9.22
C GLY A 426 17.64 -1.65 -8.10
N LYS A 427 18.92 -1.37 -8.46
CA LYS A 427 20.01 -1.16 -7.49
C LYS A 427 19.81 0.14 -6.70
N VAL A 428 19.44 1.22 -7.37
CA VAL A 428 19.17 2.53 -6.73
C VAL A 428 17.97 2.42 -5.79
N TYR A 429 16.87 1.80 -6.21
CA TYR A 429 15.67 1.65 -5.38
C TYR A 429 15.93 0.75 -4.16
N GLY A 430 16.67 -0.35 -4.33
CA GLY A 430 17.12 -1.19 -3.22
C GLY A 430 17.98 -0.41 -2.22
N MET A 431 18.91 0.41 -2.70
CA MET A 431 19.74 1.27 -1.87
C MET A 431 18.92 2.32 -1.11
N MET A 432 17.90 2.92 -1.75
CA MET A 432 17.00 3.89 -1.10
C MET A 432 16.16 3.27 0.03
N ARG A 433 15.88 1.96 -0.02
CA ARG A 433 15.15 1.26 1.05
C ARG A 433 15.96 1.01 2.32
N VAL A 434 17.29 0.94 2.22
CA VAL A 434 18.17 0.71 3.39
C VAL A 434 18.03 1.83 4.44
N PRO A 435 18.22 3.12 4.13
CA PRO A 435 18.07 4.19 5.11
C PRO A 435 16.62 4.32 5.62
N LEU A 436 15.62 4.06 4.77
CA LEU A 436 14.21 4.01 5.15
C LEU A 436 13.95 2.95 6.22
N ASN A 437 14.34 1.70 5.97
CA ASN A 437 14.13 0.61 6.91
C ASN A 437 14.90 0.83 8.21
N LEU A 438 16.14 1.33 8.13
CA LEU A 438 16.93 1.66 9.31
C LEU A 438 16.26 2.75 10.15
N PHE A 439 15.75 3.81 9.52
CA PHE A 439 15.02 4.88 10.19
C PHE A 439 13.80 4.34 10.94
N VAL A 440 12.98 3.51 10.29
CA VAL A 440 11.77 2.93 10.91
C VAL A 440 12.14 2.02 12.08
N VAL A 441 13.15 1.15 11.91
CA VAL A 441 13.61 0.23 12.97
C VAL A 441 14.15 1.01 14.18
N LEU A 442 14.95 2.05 13.96
CA LEU A 442 15.48 2.86 15.05
C LEU A 442 14.37 3.63 15.77
N ALA A 443 13.45 4.27 15.03
CA ALA A 443 12.37 5.05 15.61
C ALA A 443 11.34 4.19 16.36
N LEU A 444 11.02 3.00 15.86
CA LEU A 444 10.17 2.03 16.58
C LEU A 444 10.92 1.39 17.75
N GLY A 445 12.20 1.08 17.59
CA GLY A 445 13.05 0.50 18.64
C GLY A 445 13.29 1.45 19.83
N SER A 446 13.26 2.77 19.61
CA SER A 446 13.33 3.76 20.67
C SER A 446 11.98 4.12 21.30
N THR A 447 10.89 3.42 20.94
CA THR A 447 9.54 3.70 21.45
C THR A 447 9.48 3.56 22.97
N LYS A 448 8.91 4.59 23.60
CA LYS A 448 8.64 4.64 25.04
C LYS A 448 7.16 4.90 25.27
N GLU A 449 6.66 4.46 26.42
CA GLU A 449 5.28 4.74 26.81
C GLU A 449 5.02 6.24 26.98
N GLY A 450 3.88 6.68 26.48
CA GLY A 450 3.28 7.96 26.82
C GLY A 450 3.36 9.04 25.74
N ASP A 451 2.56 10.08 25.95
CA ASP A 451 2.26 11.12 24.96
C ASP A 451 3.49 11.93 24.53
N ALA A 452 4.41 12.19 25.45
CA ALA A 452 5.59 13.02 25.18
C ALA A 452 6.50 12.43 24.10
N TYR A 453 6.67 11.10 24.08
CA TYR A 453 7.46 10.44 23.04
C TYR A 453 6.76 10.54 21.68
N ARG A 454 5.43 10.32 21.64
CA ARG A 454 4.63 10.43 20.42
C ARG A 454 4.69 11.83 19.82
N ASP A 455 4.59 12.88 20.63
CA ASP A 455 4.72 14.25 20.14
C ASP A 455 6.10 14.57 19.61
N THR A 456 7.13 14.04 20.28
CA THR A 456 8.52 14.19 19.84
C THR A 456 8.69 13.54 18.49
N MET A 457 8.04 12.39 18.26
CA MET A 457 8.08 11.70 16.98
C MET A 457 7.36 12.46 15.88
N PHE A 458 6.15 12.95 16.13
CA PHE A 458 5.43 13.77 15.15
C PHE A 458 6.17 15.07 14.82
N ARG A 459 6.78 15.74 15.81
CA ARG A 459 7.62 16.93 15.59
C ARG A 459 8.89 16.61 14.81
N THR A 460 9.54 15.48 15.11
CA THR A 460 10.75 15.05 14.41
C THR A 460 10.43 14.70 12.95
N ALA A 461 9.37 13.92 12.71
CA ALA A 461 8.87 13.59 11.39
C ALA A 461 8.52 14.85 10.57
N GLY A 462 7.74 15.76 11.16
CA GLY A 462 7.41 17.05 10.53
C GLY A 462 8.65 17.90 10.22
N SER A 463 9.62 17.96 11.13
CA SER A 463 10.88 18.70 10.92
C SER A 463 11.72 18.08 9.80
N LEU A 464 11.82 16.75 9.74
CA LEU A 464 12.52 16.04 8.66
C LEU A 464 11.85 16.29 7.31
N LEU A 465 10.52 16.36 7.25
CA LEU A 465 9.78 16.72 6.05
C LEU A 465 10.03 18.18 5.63
N LEU A 466 10.11 19.13 6.57
CA LEU A 466 10.49 20.51 6.26
C LEU A 466 11.93 20.60 5.73
N ILE A 467 12.85 19.81 6.26
CA ILE A 467 14.21 19.72 5.70
C ILE A 467 14.15 19.15 4.29
N ALA A 468 13.36 18.09 4.06
CA ALA A 468 13.20 17.50 2.73
C ALA A 468 12.64 18.52 1.73
N PHE A 469 11.66 19.34 2.14
CA PHE A 469 11.16 20.47 1.35
C PHE A 469 12.29 21.41 0.90
N VAL A 470 13.15 21.85 1.83
CA VAL A 470 14.28 22.75 1.51
C VAL A 470 15.29 22.08 0.56
N VAL A 471 15.55 20.79 0.75
CA VAL A 471 16.49 20.04 -0.10
C VAL A 471 15.92 19.86 -1.52
N ILE A 472 14.63 19.52 -1.67
CA ILE A 472 13.94 19.43 -2.97
C ILE A 472 14.00 20.78 -3.68
N ALA A 473 13.65 21.88 -2.99
CA ALA A 473 13.65 23.23 -3.54
C ALA A 473 15.02 23.68 -4.05
N ARG A 474 16.11 23.11 -3.52
CA ARG A 474 17.48 23.48 -3.87
C ARG A 474 18.10 22.65 -4.99
N TYR A 475 17.70 21.38 -5.12
CA TYR A 475 18.39 20.43 -6.00
C TYR A 475 17.49 19.80 -7.08
N LEU A 476 16.17 19.95 -6.99
CA LEU A 476 15.19 19.33 -7.90
C LEU A 476 14.17 20.29 -8.53
N ASP A 477 13.98 21.51 -8.00
CA ASP A 477 13.24 22.61 -8.63
C ASP A 477 14.24 23.65 -9.17
#